data_AF-A0A1S3XNT1-F1
#
_entry.id   AF-A0A1S3XNT1-F1
#
_cell.length_a   1.000
_cell.length_b   1.000
_cell.length_c   1.000
_cell.angle_alpha   90.00
_cell.angle_beta   90.00
_cell.angle_gamma   90.00
#
_symmetry.space_group_name_H-M   'P 1'
#
loop_
_entity.id
_entity.type
_entity.pdbx_description
1 polymer ?
#
loop_
_entity_poly.entity_id
_entity_poly.type
_entity_poly.pdbx_seq_one_letter_code
_entity_poly.pdbx_strand_id
1 'polypeptide(L)'
;MLEDIETNKHEWKIFEFSKLGESCFSKEFSVGDYKWKIRIYPNGVCCQRDQSISIYLTSVDAEGFGCRKRVKAKVTLSVKDQISGEHHKKVFSNWFSAVDDSLGLHAFMPLHEFKDPKRGFLVKDCCIVEADVSLSLVLSMA
;
A
#
# COMPACT_ATOMS: atom_id res chain seq x y z
N MET A 1 25.67 16.97 -3.02
CA MET A 1 25.18 16.12 -4.13
C MET A 1 23.81 15.66 -3.68
N LEU A 2 22.74 16.11 -4.33
CA LEU A 2 21.39 15.60 -4.02
C LEU A 2 21.39 14.16 -4.54
N GLU A 3 21.30 13.18 -3.63
CA GLU A 3 21.10 11.78 -4.02
C GLU A 3 19.82 11.72 -4.86
N ASP A 4 19.87 11.00 -5.99
CA ASP A 4 18.70 10.78 -6.82
C ASP A 4 17.62 10.13 -5.95
N ILE A 5 16.47 10.80 -5.82
CA ILE A 5 15.34 10.26 -5.06
C ILE A 5 14.80 9.09 -5.87
N GLU A 6 15.14 7.88 -5.46
CA GLU A 6 14.61 6.67 -6.05
C GLU A 6 13.12 6.58 -5.76
N THR A 7 12.32 6.55 -6.82
CA THR A 7 10.87 6.50 -6.72
C THR A 7 10.30 5.56 -7.76
N ASN A 8 9.24 4.85 -7.38
CA ASN A 8 8.50 4.00 -8.28
C ASN A 8 7.02 4.03 -7.95
N LYS A 9 6.21 3.93 -8.99
CA LYS A 9 4.76 3.85 -8.90
C LYS A 9 4.34 2.46 -9.35
N HIS A 10 3.78 1.70 -8.43
CA HIS A 10 3.27 0.37 -8.69
C HIS A 10 1.75 0.37 -8.72
N GLU A 11 1.17 -0.05 -9.84
CA GLU A 11 -0.26 -0.28 -9.99
C GLU A 11 -0.57 -1.78 -9.85
N TRP A 12 -1.53 -2.09 -8.99
CA TRP A 12 -2.04 -3.43 -8.79
C TRP A 12 -3.54 -3.49 -9.10
N LYS A 13 -3.86 -4.14 -10.22
CA LYS A 13 -5.22 -4.43 -10.63
C LYS A 13 -5.66 -5.78 -10.06
N ILE A 14 -6.77 -5.77 -9.34
CA ILE A 14 -7.33 -6.92 -8.63
C ILE A 14 -8.65 -7.29 -9.28
N PHE A 15 -8.70 -8.46 -9.90
CA PHE A 15 -9.90 -9.02 -10.49
C PHE A 15 -10.61 -9.94 -9.49
N GLU A 16 -11.91 -10.12 -9.67
CA GLU A 16 -12.74 -10.97 -8.81
C GLU A 16 -12.58 -10.60 -7.33
N PHE A 17 -12.60 -9.29 -7.03
CA PHE A 17 -12.32 -8.75 -5.69
C PHE A 17 -13.21 -9.37 -4.61
N SER A 18 -14.47 -9.66 -4.94
CA SER A 18 -15.42 -10.34 -4.06
C SER A 18 -15.00 -11.75 -3.63
N LYS A 19 -14.09 -12.40 -4.36
CA LYS A 19 -13.58 -13.76 -4.07
C LYS A 19 -12.33 -13.76 -3.18
N LEU A 20 -11.77 -12.60 -2.88
CA LEU A 20 -10.59 -12.53 -2.02
C LEU A 20 -10.93 -13.02 -0.60
N GLY A 21 -9.97 -13.71 0.03
CA GLY A 21 -10.07 -14.14 1.42
C GLY A 21 -9.86 -12.98 2.41
N GLU A 22 -9.37 -13.30 3.62
CA GLU A 22 -9.13 -12.29 4.65
C GLU A 22 -8.12 -11.22 4.22
N SER A 23 -7.04 -11.62 3.54
CA SER A 23 -6.07 -10.69 2.97
C SER A 23 -5.45 -11.20 1.67
N CYS A 24 -4.91 -10.29 0.87
CA CYS A 24 -4.20 -10.59 -0.37
C CYS A 24 -2.99 -9.66 -0.53
N PHE A 25 -1.96 -10.14 -1.24
CA PHE A 25 -0.76 -9.37 -1.56
C PHE A 25 -0.62 -9.13 -3.06
N SER A 26 -0.07 -7.98 -3.42
CA SER A 26 0.41 -7.74 -4.78
C SER A 26 1.65 -8.58 -5.10
N LYS A 27 2.08 -8.54 -6.36
CA LYS A 27 3.45 -8.94 -6.72
C LYS A 27 4.47 -7.99 -6.08
N GLU A 28 5.70 -8.48 -5.95
CA GLU A 28 6.84 -7.65 -5.53
C GLU A 28 7.14 -6.59 -6.58
N PHE A 29 7.52 -5.41 -6.10
CA PHE A 29 8.12 -4.37 -6.93
C PHE A 29 9.26 -3.71 -6.17
N SER A 30 10.21 -3.15 -6.92
CA SER A 30 11.40 -2.52 -6.36
C SER A 30 11.31 -1.00 -6.44
N VAL A 31 11.82 -0.35 -5.40
CA VAL A 31 12.19 1.07 -5.41
C VAL A 31 13.61 1.09 -4.88
N GLY A 32 14.56 1.48 -5.72
CA GLY A 32 15.98 1.25 -5.42
C GLY A 32 16.32 -0.21 -5.23
N ASP A 33 17.15 -0.46 -4.24
CA ASP A 33 17.56 -1.81 -3.81
C ASP A 33 16.53 -2.51 -2.89
N TYR A 34 15.34 -1.93 -2.71
CA TYR A 34 14.36 -2.42 -1.75
C TYR A 34 13.09 -2.92 -2.42
N LYS A 35 12.62 -4.08 -1.98
CA LYS A 35 11.41 -4.74 -2.44
C LYS A 35 10.22 -4.43 -1.53
N TRP A 36 9.08 -4.26 -2.17
CA TRP A 36 7.83 -3.87 -1.55
C TRP A 36 6.66 -4.71 -2.08
N LYS A 37 5.61 -4.85 -1.28
CA LYS A 37 4.31 -5.40 -1.67
C LYS A 37 3.20 -4.54 -1.10
N ILE A 38 2.07 -4.47 -1.81
CA ILE A 38 0.82 -3.95 -1.25
C ILE A 38 0.09 -5.12 -0.59
N ARG A 39 -0.45 -4.90 0.61
CA ARG A 39 -1.36 -5.83 1.29
C ARG A 39 -2.73 -5.19 1.43
N ILE A 40 -3.77 -5.93 1.07
CA ILE A 40 -5.16 -5.49 1.23
C ILE A 40 -5.94 -6.48 2.11
N TYR A 41 -6.82 -5.94 2.94
CA TYR A 41 -7.87 -6.68 3.65
C TYR A 41 -9.22 -6.23 3.07
N PRO A 42 -9.86 -7.05 2.20
CA PRO A 42 -11.05 -6.66 1.45
C PRO A 42 -12.25 -6.29 2.32
N ASN A 43 -12.34 -6.87 3.53
CA ASN A 43 -13.39 -6.58 4.50
C ASN A 43 -12.81 -5.94 5.78
N GLY A 44 -11.60 -5.37 5.71
CA GLY A 44 -10.95 -4.71 6.84
C GLY A 44 -10.31 -5.65 7.84
N VAL A 45 -9.56 -5.06 8.78
CA VAL A 45 -8.83 -5.79 9.82
C VAL A 45 -9.02 -5.12 11.20
N CYS A 46 -8.84 -5.89 12.27
CA CYS A 46 -9.03 -5.44 13.65
C CYS A 46 -10.40 -4.80 13.88
N CYS A 47 -10.46 -3.59 14.43
CA CYS A 47 -11.67 -2.84 14.71
C CYS A 47 -12.39 -2.31 13.45
N GLN A 48 -11.86 -2.55 12.26
CA GLN A 48 -12.42 -2.09 10.98
C GLN A 48 -13.02 -3.23 10.14
N ARG A 49 -13.11 -4.44 10.70
CA ARG A 49 -13.81 -5.56 10.04
C ARG A 49 -15.23 -5.17 9.67
N ASP A 50 -15.62 -5.50 8.44
CA ASP A 50 -16.90 -5.23 7.80
C ASP A 50 -17.32 -3.75 7.74
N GLN A 51 -16.38 -2.83 8.01
CA GLN A 51 -16.63 -1.38 7.98
C GLN A 51 -15.83 -0.67 6.89
N SER A 52 -14.55 -1.02 6.73
CA SER A 52 -13.63 -0.38 5.79
C SER A 52 -12.71 -1.40 5.14
N ILE A 53 -12.27 -1.18 3.90
CA ILE A 53 -11.09 -1.87 3.40
C ILE A 53 -9.85 -1.35 4.15
N SER A 54 -8.87 -2.22 4.39
CA SER A 54 -7.57 -1.84 4.95
C SER A 54 -6.48 -2.06 3.91
N ILE A 55 -5.56 -1.10 3.76
CA ILE A 55 -4.47 -1.17 2.77
C ILE A 55 -3.16 -0.76 3.44
N TYR A 56 -2.12 -1.54 3.16
CA TYR A 56 -0.76 -1.34 3.64
C TYR A 56 0.24 -1.52 2.51
N LEU A 57 1.36 -0.82 2.63
CA LEU A 57 2.61 -1.14 1.95
C LEU A 57 3.50 -1.89 2.94
N THR A 58 4.04 -3.03 2.54
CA THR A 58 4.96 -3.85 3.33
C THR A 58 6.32 -3.90 2.64
N SER A 59 7.38 -3.65 3.39
CA SER A 59 8.77 -3.85 2.96
C SER A 59 9.13 -5.33 3.09
N VAL A 60 9.47 -5.96 1.96
CA VAL A 60 9.81 -7.39 1.92
C VAL A 60 11.18 -7.64 2.54
N ASP A 61 12.13 -6.71 2.33
CA ASP A 61 13.50 -6.88 2.80
C ASP A 61 13.69 -6.49 4.27
N ALA A 62 12.68 -5.90 4.91
CA ALA A 62 12.77 -5.37 6.27
C ALA A 62 13.14 -6.44 7.31
N GLU A 63 12.67 -7.68 7.15
CA GLU A 63 13.07 -8.80 8.01
C GLU A 63 14.60 -9.00 8.00
N GLY A 64 15.24 -8.84 6.84
CA GLY A 64 16.68 -8.99 6.66
C GLY A 64 17.50 -7.80 7.21
N PHE A 65 16.88 -6.71 7.61
CA PHE A 65 17.59 -5.52 8.11
C PHE A 65 18.18 -5.72 9.52
N GLY A 66 17.58 -6.62 10.31
CA GLY A 66 17.88 -6.74 11.74
C GLY A 66 17.76 -5.41 12.48
N CYS A 67 18.52 -5.25 13.56
CA CYS A 67 18.56 -3.99 14.33
C CYS A 67 19.43 -2.89 13.69
N ARG A 68 20.13 -3.19 12.59
CA ARG A 68 21.20 -2.35 12.05
C ARG A 68 20.76 -1.46 10.90
N LYS A 69 19.65 -1.80 10.23
CA LYS A 69 19.20 -1.09 9.03
C LYS A 69 17.75 -0.64 9.14
N ARG A 70 17.48 0.56 8.63
CA ARG A 70 16.12 1.06 8.40
C ARG A 70 16.08 2.00 7.21
N VAL A 71 14.94 2.02 6.54
CA VAL A 71 14.74 2.80 5.30
C VAL A 71 13.56 3.72 5.50
N LYS A 72 13.73 5.02 5.27
CA LYS A 72 12.66 5.99 5.33
C LYS A 72 12.07 6.18 3.94
N ALA A 73 10.77 5.98 3.80
CA ALA A 73 10.07 6.23 2.55
C ALA A 73 8.86 7.16 2.76
N LYS A 74 8.60 7.99 1.75
CA LYS A 74 7.32 8.66 1.57
C LYS A 74 6.46 7.78 0.66
N VAL A 75 5.22 7.52 1.07
CA VAL A 75 4.33 6.59 0.39
C VAL A 75 2.99 7.27 0.16
N THR A 76 2.48 7.19 -1.07
CA THR A 76 1.08 7.48 -1.37
C THR A 76 0.39 6.20 -1.76
N LEU A 77 -0.56 5.75 -0.94
CA LEU A 77 -1.46 4.65 -1.28
C LEU A 77 -2.74 5.22 -1.84
N SER A 78 -3.28 4.61 -2.89
CA SER A 78 -4.53 5.05 -3.49
C SER A 78 -5.38 3.93 -4.05
N VAL A 79 -6.70 4.12 -4.02
CA VAL A 79 -7.67 3.32 -4.76
C VAL A 79 -8.20 4.18 -5.89
N LYS A 80 -8.08 3.71 -7.13
CA LYS A 80 -8.47 4.50 -8.31
C LYS A 80 -9.97 4.48 -8.49
N ASP A 81 -10.54 5.67 -8.62
CA ASP A 81 -11.84 5.86 -9.28
C ASP A 81 -11.63 5.66 -10.79
N GLN A 82 -12.29 4.64 -11.34
CA GLN A 82 -12.19 4.21 -12.72
C GLN A 82 -13.19 4.93 -13.66
N ILE A 83 -14.00 5.85 -13.12
CA ILE A 83 -15.06 6.59 -13.83
C ILE A 83 -14.70 8.08 -13.92
N SER A 84 -14.52 8.75 -12.77
CA SER A 84 -14.34 10.20 -12.72
C SER A 84 -12.86 10.63 -12.68
N GLY A 85 -11.98 9.72 -12.24
CA GLY A 85 -10.57 10.02 -11.97
C GLY A 85 -10.28 10.58 -10.58
N GLU A 86 -11.30 10.83 -9.74
CA GLU A 86 -11.11 11.28 -8.35
C GLU A 86 -10.71 10.12 -7.44
N HIS A 87 -9.42 9.80 -7.41
CA HIS A 87 -8.90 8.68 -6.60
C HIS A 87 -8.94 8.99 -5.11
N HIS A 88 -9.19 7.97 -4.30
CA HIS A 88 -9.04 8.08 -2.84
C HIS A 88 -7.60 7.81 -2.46
N LYS A 89 -6.91 8.82 -1.92
CA LYS A 89 -5.47 8.79 -1.66
C LYS A 89 -5.15 9.04 -0.18
N LYS A 90 -4.12 8.39 0.33
CA LYS A 90 -3.53 8.63 1.66
C LYS A 90 -2.02 8.67 1.55
N VAL A 91 -1.42 9.67 2.19
CA VAL A 91 0.02 9.92 2.16
C VAL A 91 0.61 9.62 3.53
N PHE A 92 1.73 8.93 3.53
CA PHE A 92 2.47 8.52 4.71
C PHE A 92 3.96 8.83 4.54
N SER A 93 4.66 8.96 5.65
CA SER A 93 6.12 9.03 5.66
C SER A 93 6.61 8.37 6.94
N ASN A 94 7.30 7.24 6.83
CA ASN A 94 7.81 6.54 8.00
C ASN A 94 9.07 5.72 7.68
N TRP A 95 9.70 5.25 8.75
CA TRP A 95 10.79 4.27 8.70
C TRP A 95 10.27 2.85 8.62
N PHE A 96 10.88 2.07 7.74
CA PHE A 96 10.70 0.64 7.63
C PHE A 96 11.92 -0.05 8.24
N SER A 97 11.68 -1.02 9.12
CA SER A 97 12.70 -1.75 9.87
C SER A 97 12.22 -3.16 10.16
N ALA A 98 13.10 -4.03 10.68
CA ALA A 98 12.72 -5.40 11.04
C ALA A 98 11.56 -5.49 12.07
N VAL A 99 11.33 -4.42 12.86
CA VAL A 99 10.24 -4.37 13.87
C VAL A 99 8.97 -3.69 13.36
N ASP A 100 9.07 -2.91 12.28
CA ASP A 100 7.97 -2.14 11.72
C ASP A 100 8.16 -2.11 10.19
N ASP A 101 7.64 -3.14 9.54
CA ASP A 101 7.84 -3.41 8.12
C ASP A 101 6.67 -2.92 7.25
N SER A 102 5.60 -2.41 7.86
CA SER A 102 4.32 -2.19 7.19
C SER A 102 3.72 -0.84 7.55
N LEU A 103 3.28 -0.09 6.53
CA LEU A 103 2.71 1.25 6.68
C LEU A 103 1.39 1.35 5.92
N GLY A 104 0.34 1.82 6.59
CA GLY A 104 -1.00 1.89 5.99
C GLY A 104 -2.08 2.31 6.97
N LEU A 105 -3.33 1.96 6.65
CA LEU A 105 -4.50 2.29 7.48
C LEU A 105 -5.46 1.11 7.59
N HIS A 106 -5.91 0.86 8.82
CA HIS A 106 -7.04 -0.03 9.10
C HIS A 106 -8.32 0.51 8.45
N ALA A 107 -8.62 1.80 8.64
CA ALA A 107 -9.79 2.48 8.08
C ALA A 107 -9.40 3.22 6.79
N PHE A 108 -8.94 2.50 5.77
CA PHE A 108 -8.45 3.15 4.56
C PHE A 108 -9.58 3.80 3.77
N MET A 109 -10.63 3.04 3.47
CA MET A 109 -11.84 3.51 2.79
C MET A 109 -13.07 2.74 3.30
N PRO A 110 -14.15 3.42 3.71
CA PRO A 110 -15.38 2.77 4.13
C PRO A 110 -15.97 1.87 3.04
N LEU A 111 -16.47 0.69 3.41
CA LEU A 111 -17.01 -0.28 2.45
C LEU A 111 -18.23 0.25 1.70
N HIS A 112 -19.06 1.07 2.33
CA HIS A 112 -20.23 1.68 1.68
C HIS A 112 -19.82 2.64 0.56
N GLU A 113 -18.70 3.36 0.73
CA GLU A 113 -18.12 4.22 -0.29
C GLU A 113 -17.44 3.40 -1.39
N PHE A 114 -16.64 2.41 -0.98
CA PHE A 114 -15.90 1.55 -1.90
C PHE A 114 -16.81 0.76 -2.85
N LYS A 115 -17.92 0.26 -2.33
CA LYS A 115 -18.90 -0.57 -3.07
C LYS A 115 -19.96 0.27 -3.79
N ASP A 116 -19.99 1.58 -3.61
CA ASP A 116 -20.94 2.44 -4.34
C ASP A 116 -20.57 2.47 -5.84
N PRO A 117 -21.43 1.93 -6.74
CA PRO A 117 -21.12 1.89 -8.16
C PRO A 117 -20.98 3.28 -8.79
N LYS A 118 -21.49 4.34 -8.14
CA LYS A 118 -21.35 5.72 -8.61
C LYS A 118 -19.96 6.31 -8.36
N ARG A 119 -19.18 5.72 -7.45
CA ARG A 119 -17.86 6.20 -7.04
C ARG A 119 -16.69 5.54 -7.80
N GLY A 120 -16.97 4.52 -8.61
CA GLY A 120 -15.99 3.97 -9.55
C GLY A 120 -14.79 3.22 -8.94
N PHE A 121 -14.76 2.97 -7.63
CA PHE A 121 -13.64 2.26 -6.99
C PHE A 121 -13.67 0.74 -7.23
N LEU A 122 -14.88 0.16 -7.31
CA LEU A 122 -15.09 -1.24 -7.64
C LEU A 122 -15.99 -1.33 -8.89
N VAL A 123 -15.39 -1.59 -10.05
CA VAL A 123 -16.10 -1.67 -11.34
C VAL A 123 -15.99 -3.08 -11.89
N LYS A 124 -17.13 -3.73 -12.15
CA LYS A 124 -17.18 -5.13 -12.64
C LYS A 124 -16.33 -6.08 -11.77
N ASP A 125 -16.45 -5.93 -10.46
CA ASP A 125 -15.68 -6.68 -9.45
C ASP A 125 -14.16 -6.54 -9.59
N CYS A 126 -13.71 -5.40 -10.13
CA CYS A 126 -12.31 -5.05 -10.31
C CYS A 126 -11.97 -3.78 -9.52
N CYS A 127 -10.92 -3.85 -8.72
CA CYS A 127 -10.35 -2.74 -7.97
C CYS A 127 -8.92 -2.48 -8.47
N ILE A 128 -8.50 -1.21 -8.48
CA ILE A 128 -7.11 -0.84 -8.82
C ILE A 128 -6.53 -0.06 -7.64
N VAL A 129 -5.47 -0.62 -7.06
CA VAL A 129 -4.71 0.00 -5.99
C VAL A 129 -3.37 0.47 -6.55
N GLU A 130 -2.93 1.66 -6.19
CA GLU A 130 -1.63 2.20 -6.60
C GLU A 130 -0.83 2.59 -5.35
N ALA A 131 0.46 2.23 -5.35
CA ALA A 131 1.45 2.67 -4.39
C ALA A 131 2.53 3.50 -5.10
N ASP A 132 2.64 4.77 -4.75
CA ASP A 132 3.72 5.65 -5.16
C ASP A 132 4.71 5.77 -3.99
N VAL A 133 5.92 5.26 -4.18
CA VAL A 133 6.93 5.14 -3.12
C VAL A 133 8.15 5.95 -3.52
N SER A 134 8.65 6.78 -2.62
CA SER A 134 9.89 7.54 -2.80
C SER A 134 10.80 7.34 -1.59
N LEU A 135 12.01 6.84 -1.80
CA LEU A 135 13.00 6.68 -0.74
C LEU A 135 13.58 8.04 -0.37
N SER A 136 13.83 8.23 0.92
CA SER A 136 14.30 9.53 1.44
C SER A 136 15.56 9.44 2.28
N LEU A 137 15.76 8.33 3.00
CA LEU A 137 16.96 8.12 3.80
C LEU A 137 17.16 6.63 4.09
N VAL A 138 18.41 6.18 4.05
CA VAL A 138 18.80 4.85 4.52
C VAL A 138 19.74 5.05 5.70
N LEU A 139 19.49 4.35 6.80
CA LEU A 139 20.41 4.28 7.92
C LEU A 139 20.88 2.84 8.09
N SER A 140 22.18 2.64 8.07
CA SER A 140 22.86 1.38 8.31
C SER A 140 23.98 1.57 9.33
N MET A 141 23.94 0.82 10.43
CA MET A 141 25.05 0.75 11.38
C MET A 141 26.11 -0.24 10.87
N ALA A 142 27.37 0.21 10.89
CA ALA A 142 28.54 -0.63 10.63
C ALA A 142 28.73 -1.68 11.73
#